data_AF-A0A9W8L8X8-F1
#
_entry.id   AF-A0A9W8L8X8-F1
#
_cell.length_a   1.000
_cell.length_b   1.000
_cell.length_c   1.000
_cell.angle_alpha   90.00
_cell.angle_beta   90.00
_cell.angle_gamma   90.00
#
_symmetry.space_group_name_H-M   'P 1'
#
loop_
_entity.id
_entity.type
_entity.pdbx_description
1 polymer ?
#
loop_
_entity_poly.entity_id
_entity_poly.type
_entity_poly.pdbx_seq_one_letter_code
_entity_poly.pdbx_strand_id
1 'polypeptide(L)'
;MKGKGAYCEHDPATLNPRRAKLVRDLNNKGHSLGFIKLLDKLGLADIYEMYIAGVPADAFTSFVGDSLVVRPTPVLGTSKDKPHTTDPSEDVVYGSEAAYVDTFKRLLVSLSTNPVLATLPTGYRETPYVCKDNQAKKVKGSELKPDLALYRKTNTKKDISTVQILFEAKRQMEEKTAYGKYLGQFADYALEVWKTQPLRTFVPLLLLLGCDLYLVVFTRNGYYKTTIGQVLYQCKSDIPSCVYDVLPALHKLWFLLTLPPSKIGQLDSSIHPFEYVDIKSVAGQAVLEVVTFPRDSSIKIRDRIPQRMPIVGRCAHLFKARYDNKDVILKISSTPTNRLPEGAIYEVLATKGIDGSPLVSGIPQVYSSGILANDVDGYRVEYLLMEDCGTTIVKHFDDLREKKRPAAEIAREAKNCVLSVMQTLAEARHVNVIHRDISAGNIAIKNGRTYVIDWGYAKLLCPPNEPLDTVIFKRLNAEHKTFQTDFAARWGLDWDKVTSTEIAKDPFTGTS
;
A
#
# COMPACT_ATOMS: atom_id res chain seq x y z
N MET A 1 -22.51 -2.32 23.35
CA MET A 1 -23.02 -1.38 22.32
C MET A 1 -22.48 -1.80 20.96
N LYS A 2 -23.35 -1.91 19.96
CA LYS A 2 -23.08 -2.53 18.65
C LYS A 2 -22.09 -1.72 17.81
N GLY A 3 -21.11 -2.40 17.21
CA GLY A 3 -20.23 -1.85 16.20
C GLY A 3 -21.03 -1.42 14.96
N LYS A 4 -21.11 -0.11 14.75
CA LYS A 4 -21.46 0.51 13.47
C LYS A 4 -20.21 1.21 12.95
N GLY A 5 -19.36 0.47 12.25
CA GLY A 5 -18.61 1.02 11.12
C GLY A 5 -19.54 1.07 9.91
N ALA A 6 -20.67 1.77 10.07
CA ALA A 6 -21.58 2.01 8.97
C ALA A 6 -20.99 3.14 8.13
N TYR A 7 -20.82 2.86 6.84
CA TYR A 7 -20.55 3.85 5.81
C TYR A 7 -21.43 5.09 6.04
N CYS A 8 -20.82 6.28 6.08
CA CYS A 8 -21.54 7.49 5.73
C CYS A 8 -21.83 7.42 4.23
N GLU A 9 -23.09 7.19 3.86
CA GLU A 9 -23.57 7.51 2.53
C GLU A 9 -23.45 9.03 2.35
N HIS A 10 -22.44 9.48 1.61
CA HIS A 10 -22.45 10.84 1.10
C HIS A 10 -23.63 10.97 0.13
N ASP A 11 -24.46 11.99 0.37
CA ASP A 11 -25.54 12.40 -0.52
C ASP A 11 -24.97 12.65 -1.93
N PRO A 12 -25.48 11.98 -2.99
CA PRO A 12 -25.11 12.24 -4.37
C PRO A 12 -25.14 13.72 -4.78
N ALA A 13 -25.91 14.56 -4.07
CA ALA A 13 -25.96 16.00 -4.28
C ALA A 13 -24.63 16.73 -3.96
N THR A 14 -23.70 16.10 -3.24
CA THR A 14 -22.37 16.67 -2.91
C THR A 14 -21.29 16.33 -3.95
N LEU A 15 -21.59 15.48 -4.93
CA LEU A 15 -20.66 15.14 -6.01
C LEU A 15 -20.63 16.25 -7.07
N ASN A 16 -19.45 16.54 -7.61
CA ASN A 16 -19.33 17.40 -8.79
C ASN A 16 -20.30 16.91 -9.90
N PRO A 17 -21.03 17.79 -10.59
CA PRO A 17 -22.02 17.42 -11.61
C PRO A 17 -21.54 16.39 -12.65
N ARG A 18 -20.25 16.44 -13.04
CA ARG A 18 -19.65 15.43 -13.93
C ARG A 18 -19.65 14.04 -13.29
N ARG A 19 -19.30 13.94 -12.00
CA ARG A 19 -19.29 12.68 -11.23
C ARG A 19 -20.71 12.17 -10.95
N ALA A 20 -21.66 13.06 -10.67
CA ALA A 20 -23.06 12.67 -10.49
C ALA A 20 -23.67 12.10 -11.77
N LYS A 21 -23.32 12.67 -12.94
CA LYS A 21 -23.69 12.12 -14.25
C LYS A 21 -23.05 10.75 -14.49
N LEU A 22 -21.75 10.61 -14.23
CA LEU A 22 -21.02 9.35 -14.39
C LEU A 22 -21.63 8.21 -13.55
N VAL A 23 -21.94 8.50 -12.28
CA VAL A 23 -22.59 7.53 -11.39
C VAL A 23 -23.94 7.09 -11.94
N ARG A 24 -24.73 8.03 -12.48
CA ARG A 24 -26.02 7.74 -13.10
C ARG A 24 -25.88 6.88 -14.36
N ASP A 25 -24.95 7.22 -15.25
CA ASP A 25 -24.74 6.54 -16.53
C ASP A 25 -24.21 5.10 -16.32
N LEU A 26 -23.31 4.89 -15.36
CA LEU A 26 -22.81 3.55 -15.03
C LEU A 26 -23.88 2.71 -14.31
N ASN A 27 -24.71 3.32 -13.45
CA ASN A 27 -25.81 2.63 -12.80
C ASN A 27 -26.87 2.17 -13.81
N ASN A 28 -27.18 3.01 -14.81
CA ASN A 28 -28.08 2.64 -15.92
C ASN A 28 -27.54 1.48 -16.78
N LYS A 29 -26.22 1.26 -16.79
CA LYS A 29 -25.57 0.11 -17.44
C LYS A 29 -25.47 -1.14 -16.56
N GLY A 30 -26.17 -1.17 -15.42
CA GLY A 30 -26.22 -2.32 -14.52
C GLY A 30 -24.98 -2.47 -13.62
N HIS A 31 -24.13 -1.45 -13.50
CA HIS A 31 -23.00 -1.49 -12.58
C HIS A 31 -23.45 -1.15 -11.15
N SER A 32 -23.05 -1.98 -10.18
CA SER A 32 -23.34 -1.74 -8.77
C SER A 32 -22.72 -0.41 -8.30
N LEU A 33 -23.47 0.38 -7.53
CA LEU A 33 -23.02 1.65 -6.94
C LEU A 33 -21.72 1.51 -6.13
N GLY A 34 -21.51 0.38 -5.45
CA GLY A 34 -20.29 0.10 -4.69
C GLY A 34 -19.02 0.03 -5.57
N PHE A 35 -19.12 -0.54 -6.77
CA PHE A 35 -18.00 -0.61 -7.73
C PHE A 35 -17.66 0.78 -8.25
N ILE A 36 -18.67 1.58 -8.58
CA ILE A 36 -18.49 2.96 -9.06
C ILE A 36 -17.82 3.81 -7.98
N LYS A 37 -18.30 3.73 -6.72
CA LYS A 37 -17.69 4.44 -5.59
C LYS A 37 -16.23 4.02 -5.35
N LEU A 38 -15.92 2.73 -5.49
CA LEU A 38 -14.54 2.25 -5.37
C LEU A 38 -13.67 2.79 -6.51
N LEU A 39 -14.14 2.73 -7.76
CA LEU A 39 -13.40 3.28 -8.89
C LEU A 39 -13.16 4.79 -8.73
N ASP A 40 -14.16 5.56 -8.29
CA ASP A 40 -13.99 7.00 -8.03
C ASP A 40 -12.92 7.23 -6.96
N LYS A 41 -12.99 6.46 -5.87
CA LYS A 41 -12.01 6.51 -4.77
C LYS A 41 -10.58 6.15 -5.22
N LEU A 42 -10.44 5.26 -6.18
CA LEU A 42 -9.16 4.87 -6.77
C LEU A 42 -8.73 5.77 -7.96
N GLY A 43 -9.53 6.76 -8.34
CA GLY A 43 -9.27 7.62 -9.50
C GLY A 43 -9.30 6.86 -10.84
N LEU A 44 -10.19 5.86 -10.94
CA LEU A 44 -10.34 4.95 -12.09
C LEU A 44 -11.70 5.11 -12.81
N ALA A 45 -12.63 5.90 -12.27
CA ALA A 45 -13.99 5.97 -12.79
C ALA A 45 -14.05 6.45 -14.25
N ASP A 46 -13.32 7.51 -14.59
CA ASP A 46 -13.25 8.05 -15.95
C ASP A 46 -12.59 7.06 -16.93
N ILE A 47 -11.55 6.35 -16.47
CA ILE A 47 -10.84 5.34 -17.27
C ILE A 47 -11.79 4.17 -17.59
N TYR A 48 -12.57 3.75 -16.61
CA TYR A 48 -13.54 2.67 -16.78
C TYR A 48 -14.67 3.05 -17.76
N GLU A 49 -15.15 4.29 -17.70
CA GLU A 49 -16.15 4.80 -18.63
C GLU A 49 -15.64 4.75 -20.08
N MET A 50 -14.44 5.29 -20.31
CA MET A 50 -13.79 5.24 -21.62
C MET A 50 -13.62 3.80 -22.12
N TYR A 51 -13.23 2.91 -21.22
CA TYR A 51 -13.09 1.50 -21.53
C TYR A 51 -14.42 0.88 -21.95
N ILE A 52 -15.51 1.05 -21.19
CA ILE A 52 -16.83 0.49 -21.54
C ILE A 52 -17.34 1.08 -22.85
N ALA A 53 -17.17 2.38 -23.08
CA ALA A 53 -17.62 3.04 -24.30
C ALA A 53 -16.97 2.47 -25.56
N GLY A 54 -15.77 1.88 -25.44
CA GLY A 54 -15.02 1.26 -26.53
C GLY A 54 -15.15 -0.26 -26.64
N VAL A 55 -15.94 -0.92 -25.79
CA VAL A 55 -16.12 -2.38 -25.78
C VAL A 55 -17.49 -2.74 -26.35
N PRO A 56 -17.58 -3.35 -27.55
CA PRO A 56 -18.85 -3.78 -28.09
C PRO A 56 -19.34 -5.05 -27.36
N ALA A 57 -20.65 -5.18 -27.18
CA ALA A 57 -21.26 -6.20 -26.33
C ALA A 57 -21.04 -7.64 -26.83
N ASP A 58 -20.82 -7.81 -28.13
CA ASP A 58 -20.50 -9.06 -28.81
C ASP A 58 -19.09 -9.59 -28.52
N ALA A 59 -18.18 -8.74 -27.99
CA ALA A 59 -16.80 -9.13 -27.69
C ALA A 59 -16.66 -10.24 -26.64
N PHE A 60 -17.70 -10.42 -25.82
CA PHE A 60 -17.70 -11.35 -24.70
C PHE A 60 -18.87 -12.36 -24.76
N THR A 61 -19.81 -12.26 -25.71
CA THR A 61 -20.87 -13.28 -25.85
C THR A 61 -20.35 -14.59 -26.45
N SER A 62 -19.32 -14.52 -27.31
CA SER A 62 -18.59 -15.70 -27.83
C SER A 62 -17.78 -16.47 -26.77
N PHE A 63 -17.64 -15.89 -25.58
CA PHE A 63 -16.76 -16.34 -24.50
C PHE A 63 -17.40 -17.36 -23.54
N VAL A 64 -18.73 -17.41 -23.48
CA VAL A 64 -19.47 -18.01 -22.34
C VAL A 64 -19.61 -19.54 -22.39
N GLY A 65 -18.92 -20.22 -23.30
CA GLY A 65 -18.87 -21.69 -23.38
C GLY A 65 -18.16 -22.40 -22.20
N ASP A 66 -17.55 -23.55 -22.48
CA ASP A 66 -16.97 -24.51 -21.50
C ASP A 66 -16.05 -23.90 -20.40
N SER A 67 -15.48 -22.71 -20.60
CA SER A 67 -14.58 -22.04 -19.65
C SER A 67 -15.27 -21.51 -18.38
N LEU A 68 -16.59 -21.33 -18.38
CA LEU A 68 -17.35 -20.75 -17.25
C LEU A 68 -18.12 -21.79 -16.42
N VAL A 69 -18.14 -23.04 -16.88
CA VAL A 69 -18.87 -24.12 -16.23
C VAL A 69 -17.99 -24.75 -15.15
N VAL A 70 -18.35 -24.56 -13.89
CA VAL A 70 -17.83 -25.44 -12.82
C VAL A 70 -18.57 -26.76 -12.94
N ARG A 71 -17.97 -27.73 -13.64
CA ARG A 71 -18.54 -29.06 -13.71
C ARG A 71 -18.50 -29.69 -12.31
N PRO A 72 -19.63 -30.16 -11.76
CA PRO A 72 -19.61 -30.88 -10.49
C PRO A 72 -18.68 -32.08 -10.66
N THR A 73 -17.67 -32.20 -9.80
CA THR A 73 -16.87 -33.41 -9.75
C THR A 73 -17.72 -34.45 -9.02
N PRO A 74 -18.14 -35.55 -9.65
CA PRO A 74 -18.85 -36.59 -8.93
C PRO A 74 -17.92 -37.09 -7.83
N VAL A 75 -18.27 -36.79 -6.58
CA VAL A 75 -17.66 -37.46 -5.44
C VAL A 75 -18.17 -38.88 -5.53
N LEU A 76 -17.34 -39.79 -6.05
CA LEU A 76 -17.56 -41.23 -5.97
C LEU A 76 -17.46 -41.63 -4.49
N GLY A 77 -18.47 -41.26 -3.71
CA GLY A 77 -18.71 -41.82 -2.41
C GLY A 77 -19.14 -43.25 -2.63
N THR A 78 -18.25 -44.20 -2.36
CA THR A 78 -18.60 -45.61 -2.23
C THR A 78 -19.44 -45.82 -0.97
N SER A 79 -20.65 -45.27 -0.94
CA SER A 79 -21.68 -45.65 0.01
C SER A 79 -22.44 -46.82 -0.59
N LYS A 80 -21.86 -48.02 -0.48
CA LYS A 80 -22.68 -49.23 -0.48
C LYS A 80 -23.55 -49.15 0.78
N ASP A 81 -24.84 -49.42 0.60
CA ASP A 81 -25.85 -49.62 1.65
C ASP A 81 -26.62 -48.38 2.10
N LYS A 82 -27.67 -48.04 1.34
CA LYS A 82 -29.08 -48.01 1.81
C LYS A 82 -30.04 -47.49 0.71
N PRO A 83 -31.20 -48.15 0.49
CA PRO A 83 -32.22 -47.64 -0.41
C PRO A 83 -33.28 -46.81 0.34
N HIS A 84 -33.78 -45.78 -0.35
CA HIS A 84 -35.02 -45.01 -0.15
C HIS A 84 -35.09 -44.02 1.04
N THR A 85 -35.15 -42.72 0.73
CA THR A 85 -36.41 -41.96 0.58
C THR A 85 -36.15 -40.68 -0.22
N THR A 86 -37.01 -40.42 -1.19
CA THR A 86 -37.00 -39.28 -2.11
C THR A 86 -37.42 -37.98 -1.41
N ASP A 87 -36.45 -37.10 -1.20
CA ASP A 87 -36.65 -35.66 -1.17
C ASP A 87 -35.61 -35.05 -2.13
N PRO A 88 -36.00 -34.42 -3.26
CA PRO A 88 -35.07 -33.79 -4.17
C PRO A 88 -34.67 -32.40 -3.65
N SER A 89 -34.29 -32.30 -2.38
CA SER A 89 -33.35 -31.25 -1.98
C SER A 89 -31.98 -31.71 -2.46
N GLU A 90 -31.74 -31.55 -3.76
CA GLU A 90 -30.45 -31.78 -4.40
C GLU A 90 -29.39 -30.96 -3.65
N ASP A 91 -28.66 -31.63 -2.75
CA ASP A 91 -27.34 -31.22 -2.31
C ASP A 91 -26.45 -31.23 -3.57
N VAL A 92 -26.52 -30.13 -4.33
CA VAL A 92 -25.59 -29.86 -5.41
C VAL A 92 -24.22 -29.81 -4.76
N VAL A 93 -23.45 -30.88 -4.93
CA VAL A 93 -22.10 -30.99 -4.39
C VAL A 93 -21.25 -29.93 -5.06
N TYR A 94 -21.08 -28.80 -4.39
CA TYR A 94 -20.18 -27.74 -4.80
C TYR A 94 -18.78 -28.30 -5.06
N GLY A 95 -18.21 -27.99 -6.22
CA GLY A 95 -16.84 -28.38 -6.58
C GLY A 95 -15.84 -28.00 -5.49
N SER A 96 -14.70 -28.70 -5.45
CA SER A 96 -13.61 -28.36 -4.52
C SER A 96 -13.08 -26.94 -4.79
N GLU A 97 -12.47 -26.28 -3.81
CA GLU A 97 -11.82 -24.96 -4.03
C GLU A 97 -10.79 -25.01 -5.18
N ALA A 98 -10.12 -26.16 -5.36
CA ALA A 98 -9.27 -26.43 -6.52
C ALA A 98 -10.01 -26.35 -7.87
N ALA A 99 -11.26 -26.81 -7.95
CA ALA A 99 -12.08 -26.70 -9.16
C ALA A 99 -12.46 -25.24 -9.49
N TYR A 100 -12.74 -24.43 -8.46
CA TYR A 100 -12.96 -22.99 -8.62
C TYR A 100 -11.71 -22.28 -9.15
N VAL A 101 -10.56 -22.61 -8.59
CA VAL A 101 -9.26 -22.05 -9.02
C VAL A 101 -8.92 -22.47 -10.45
N ASP A 102 -9.10 -23.75 -10.80
CA ASP A 102 -8.89 -24.24 -12.17
C ASP A 102 -9.80 -23.55 -13.18
N THR A 103 -11.08 -23.36 -12.83
CA THR A 103 -12.03 -22.65 -13.68
C THR A 103 -11.65 -21.18 -13.85
N PHE A 104 -11.22 -20.50 -12.78
CA PHE A 104 -10.72 -19.14 -12.89
C PHE A 104 -9.44 -19.03 -13.74
N LYS A 105 -8.52 -20.02 -13.69
CA LYS A 105 -7.37 -20.04 -14.60
C LYS A 105 -7.80 -20.18 -16.05
N ARG A 106 -8.74 -21.09 -16.36
CA ARG A 106 -9.29 -21.23 -17.72
C ARG A 106 -9.91 -19.93 -18.20
N LEU A 107 -10.69 -19.28 -17.34
CA LEU A 107 -11.25 -17.95 -17.59
C LEU A 107 -10.16 -16.94 -17.95
N LEU A 108 -9.08 -16.85 -17.17
CA LEU A 108 -7.96 -15.93 -17.46
C LEU A 108 -7.27 -16.23 -18.80
N VAL A 109 -7.04 -17.51 -19.10
CA VAL A 109 -6.43 -17.93 -20.37
C VAL A 109 -7.34 -17.54 -21.53
N SER A 110 -8.63 -17.89 -21.46
CA SER A 110 -9.61 -17.55 -22.48
C SER A 110 -9.70 -16.04 -22.69
N LEU A 111 -9.66 -15.23 -21.62
CA LEU A 111 -9.68 -13.78 -21.73
C LEU A 111 -8.41 -13.30 -22.46
N SER A 112 -7.25 -13.87 -22.15
CA SER A 112 -6.00 -13.44 -22.80
C SER A 112 -5.85 -13.83 -24.27
N THR A 113 -6.61 -14.82 -24.76
CA THR A 113 -6.49 -15.36 -26.13
C THR A 113 -7.69 -15.05 -27.01
N ASN A 114 -8.68 -14.29 -26.53
CA ASN A 114 -9.90 -14.03 -27.30
C ASN A 114 -9.61 -13.05 -28.45
N PRO A 115 -9.79 -13.46 -29.72
CA PRO A 115 -9.50 -12.62 -30.89
C PRO A 115 -10.40 -11.38 -30.95
N VAL A 116 -11.60 -11.41 -30.37
CA VAL A 116 -12.48 -10.25 -30.35
C VAL A 116 -11.95 -9.17 -29.41
N LEU A 117 -11.21 -9.53 -28.35
CA LEU A 117 -10.54 -8.53 -27.50
C LEU A 117 -9.40 -7.80 -28.22
N ALA A 118 -8.87 -8.36 -29.31
CA ALA A 118 -7.90 -7.67 -30.17
C ALA A 118 -8.52 -6.45 -30.90
N THR A 119 -9.86 -6.39 -30.99
CA THR A 119 -10.60 -5.25 -31.56
C THR A 119 -10.74 -4.07 -30.61
N LEU A 120 -10.47 -4.27 -29.30
CA LEU A 120 -10.51 -3.20 -28.31
C LEU A 120 -9.41 -2.15 -28.56
N PRO A 121 -9.52 -0.94 -28.00
CA PRO A 121 -8.45 0.06 -28.07
C PRO A 121 -7.12 -0.52 -27.61
N THR A 122 -6.02 -0.17 -28.30
CA THR A 122 -4.68 -0.78 -28.15
C THR A 122 -4.19 -0.90 -26.71
N GLY A 123 -4.56 0.04 -25.83
CA GLY A 123 -4.18 0.01 -24.41
C GLY A 123 -4.82 -1.09 -23.56
N TYR A 124 -5.86 -1.78 -24.06
CA TYR A 124 -6.65 -2.77 -23.30
C TYR A 124 -6.75 -4.14 -23.98
N ARG A 125 -5.90 -4.40 -24.97
CA ARG A 125 -5.95 -5.63 -25.77
C ARG A 125 -5.38 -6.85 -25.06
N GLU A 126 -4.42 -6.64 -24.15
CA GLU A 126 -3.76 -7.72 -23.44
C GLU A 126 -3.59 -7.39 -21.97
N THR A 127 -3.73 -8.41 -21.13
CA THR A 127 -3.31 -8.29 -19.73
C THR A 127 -1.77 -8.20 -19.65
N PRO A 128 -1.20 -7.23 -18.92
CA PRO A 128 0.22 -7.17 -18.65
C PRO A 128 0.62 -8.18 -17.57
N TYR A 129 -0.30 -9.02 -17.09
CA TYR A 129 -0.08 -9.95 -15.99
C TYR A 129 0.01 -11.41 -16.46
N VAL A 130 0.70 -12.22 -15.67
CA VAL A 130 0.74 -13.68 -15.74
C VAL A 130 0.31 -14.24 -14.40
N CYS A 131 -0.56 -15.25 -14.42
CA CYS A 131 -1.05 -15.92 -13.23
C CYS A 131 -0.14 -17.09 -12.86
N LYS A 132 0.11 -17.30 -11.56
CA LYS A 132 0.77 -18.50 -11.03
C LYS A 132 -0.10 -19.16 -9.97
N ASP A 133 -0.11 -20.48 -10.03
CA ASP A 133 -0.75 -21.36 -9.06
C ASP A 133 0.13 -21.52 -7.82
N ASN A 134 -0.46 -21.26 -6.65
CA ASN A 134 0.15 -21.40 -5.34
C ASN A 134 -0.69 -22.29 -4.40
N GLN A 135 -1.71 -23.01 -4.90
CA GLN A 135 -2.55 -23.92 -4.10
C GLN A 135 -1.76 -25.06 -3.45
N ALA A 136 -0.66 -25.48 -4.06
CA ALA A 136 0.22 -26.52 -3.53
C ALA A 136 1.49 -25.97 -2.85
N LYS A 137 1.84 -24.69 -3.07
CA LYS A 137 3.14 -24.14 -2.71
C LYS A 137 3.02 -22.71 -2.21
N LYS A 138 3.81 -22.36 -1.19
CA LYS A 138 3.92 -20.98 -0.72
C LYS A 138 4.46 -20.08 -1.83
N VAL A 139 4.04 -18.82 -1.81
CA VAL A 139 4.64 -17.80 -2.68
C VAL A 139 6.11 -17.64 -2.28
N LYS A 140 7.03 -17.72 -3.24
CA LYS A 140 8.46 -17.56 -2.97
C LYS A 140 8.73 -16.28 -2.16
N GLY A 141 9.55 -16.39 -1.13
CA GLY A 141 9.91 -15.26 -0.26
C GLY A 141 8.85 -14.92 0.79
N SER A 142 7.80 -15.73 0.95
CA SER A 142 6.77 -15.55 1.97
C SER A 142 6.30 -16.88 2.54
N GLU A 143 5.74 -16.85 3.75
CA GLU A 143 5.09 -18.01 4.36
C GLU A 143 3.65 -18.21 3.87
N LEU A 144 3.14 -17.24 3.10
CA LEU A 144 1.76 -17.20 2.64
C LEU A 144 1.50 -18.13 1.46
N LYS A 145 0.24 -18.54 1.37
CA LYS A 145 -0.26 -19.50 0.39
C LYS A 145 -1.60 -19.05 -0.21
N PRO A 146 -1.64 -17.90 -0.91
CA PRO A 146 -2.80 -17.56 -1.72
C PRO A 146 -3.07 -18.68 -2.74
N ASP A 147 -4.32 -18.87 -3.16
CA ASP A 147 -4.63 -19.84 -4.22
C ASP A 147 -3.89 -19.50 -5.51
N LEU A 148 -3.93 -18.23 -5.91
CA LEU A 148 -3.26 -17.69 -7.09
C LEU A 148 -2.59 -16.35 -6.79
N ALA A 149 -1.56 -16.02 -7.57
CA ALA A 149 -0.99 -14.68 -7.62
C ALA A 149 -0.72 -14.24 -9.05
N LEU A 150 -1.03 -12.99 -9.35
CA LEU A 150 -0.78 -12.35 -10.63
C LEU A 150 0.47 -11.49 -10.53
N TYR A 151 1.33 -11.59 -11.54
CA TYR A 151 2.62 -10.89 -11.62
C TYR A 151 2.72 -10.18 -12.95
N ARG A 152 3.44 -9.07 -13.05
CA ARG A 152 3.70 -8.43 -14.35
C ARG A 152 4.48 -9.39 -15.25
N LYS A 153 4.10 -9.55 -16.53
CA LYS A 153 4.76 -10.42 -17.51
C LYS A 153 6.25 -10.14 -17.60
N THR A 154 6.61 -8.85 -17.62
CA THR A 154 8.00 -8.37 -17.74
C THR A 154 8.88 -8.63 -16.52
N ASN A 155 8.32 -8.98 -15.36
CA ASN A 155 9.12 -9.28 -14.18
C ASN A 155 9.78 -10.65 -14.32
N THR A 156 11.10 -10.72 -14.23
CA THR A 156 11.83 -12.01 -14.26
C THR A 156 11.58 -12.83 -12.99
N LYS A 157 11.45 -12.16 -11.84
CA LYS A 157 11.09 -12.78 -10.56
C LYS A 157 9.57 -12.88 -10.41
N LYS A 158 9.11 -14.00 -9.84
CA LYS A 158 7.70 -14.29 -9.49
C LYS A 158 7.67 -14.72 -8.01
N ASP A 159 7.74 -13.75 -7.13
CA ASP A 159 7.83 -13.89 -5.67
C ASP A 159 7.00 -12.79 -4.97
N ILE A 160 6.88 -12.81 -3.65
CA ILE A 160 6.00 -11.87 -2.93
C ILE A 160 6.34 -10.39 -3.22
N SER A 161 7.62 -10.08 -3.49
CA SER A 161 8.08 -8.73 -3.83
C SER A 161 7.61 -8.24 -5.20
N THR A 162 7.06 -9.13 -6.02
CA THR A 162 6.61 -8.86 -7.39
C THR A 162 5.12 -9.11 -7.64
N VAL A 163 4.39 -9.59 -6.62
CA VAL A 163 2.94 -9.83 -6.71
C VAL A 163 2.20 -8.53 -7.01
N GLN A 164 1.28 -8.58 -7.96
CA GLN A 164 0.47 -7.44 -8.39
C GLN A 164 -0.99 -7.56 -7.95
N ILE A 165 -1.59 -8.75 -8.07
CA ILE A 165 -2.95 -9.01 -7.60
C ILE A 165 -2.94 -10.39 -6.95
N LEU A 166 -3.54 -10.51 -5.77
CA LEU A 166 -3.74 -11.79 -5.11
C LEU A 166 -5.10 -12.37 -5.50
N PHE A 167 -5.24 -13.69 -5.47
CA PHE A 167 -6.54 -14.31 -5.67
C PHE A 167 -6.75 -15.49 -4.72
N GLU A 168 -7.98 -15.57 -4.21
CA GLU A 168 -8.45 -16.57 -3.28
C GLU A 168 -9.82 -17.08 -3.71
N ALA A 169 -10.01 -18.40 -3.68
CA ALA A 169 -11.30 -19.05 -3.86
C ALA A 169 -11.75 -19.64 -2.52
N LYS A 170 -13.01 -19.42 -2.16
CA LYS A 170 -13.60 -19.98 -0.94
C LYS A 170 -14.92 -20.63 -1.27
N ARG A 171 -15.07 -21.89 -0.85
CA ARG A 171 -16.32 -22.62 -1.04
C ARG A 171 -17.44 -21.93 -0.25
N GLN A 172 -18.65 -21.97 -0.80
CA GLN A 172 -19.84 -21.28 -0.31
C GLN A 172 -19.91 -21.18 1.22
N MET A 173 -19.81 -19.95 1.68
CA MET A 173 -20.33 -19.48 2.95
C MET A 173 -21.15 -18.25 2.64
N GLU A 174 -22.15 -17.93 3.48
CA GLU A 174 -22.71 -16.60 3.47
C GLU A 174 -21.58 -15.57 3.56
N GLU A 175 -21.69 -14.51 2.76
CA GLU A 175 -20.66 -13.48 2.63
C GLU A 175 -20.15 -12.99 3.99
N LYS A 176 -21.08 -12.71 4.92
CA LYS A 176 -20.76 -12.26 6.29
C LYS A 176 -19.85 -13.23 7.04
N THR A 177 -20.08 -14.53 6.88
CA THR A 177 -19.33 -15.60 7.54
C THR A 177 -17.94 -15.75 6.93
N ALA A 178 -17.83 -15.65 5.60
CA ALA A 178 -16.54 -15.71 4.91
C ALA A 178 -15.60 -14.59 5.36
N TYR A 179 -16.07 -13.35 5.42
CA TYR A 179 -15.25 -12.22 5.87
C TYR A 179 -14.86 -12.35 7.34
N GLY A 180 -15.78 -12.74 8.23
CA GLY A 180 -15.45 -12.97 9.64
C GLY A 180 -14.36 -14.02 9.84
N LYS A 181 -14.31 -15.04 8.99
CA LYS A 181 -13.36 -16.15 9.10
C LYS A 181 -12.01 -15.88 8.44
N TYR A 182 -12.00 -15.27 7.25
CA TYR A 182 -10.80 -15.21 6.39
C TYR A 182 -10.18 -13.82 6.27
N LEU A 183 -10.83 -12.75 6.76
CA LEU A 183 -10.30 -11.39 6.64
C LEU A 183 -8.90 -11.23 7.26
N GLY A 184 -8.63 -11.88 8.40
CA GLY A 184 -7.30 -11.86 9.01
C GLY A 184 -6.21 -12.42 8.09
N GLN A 185 -6.48 -13.56 7.44
CA GLN A 185 -5.58 -14.16 6.46
C GLN A 185 -5.33 -13.23 5.25
N PHE A 186 -6.38 -12.57 4.76
CA PHE A 186 -6.26 -11.64 3.63
C PHE A 186 -5.47 -10.37 4.02
N ALA A 187 -5.65 -9.89 5.25
CA ALA A 187 -4.87 -8.78 5.79
C ALA A 187 -3.39 -9.15 5.96
N ASP A 188 -3.08 -10.38 6.40
CA ASP A 188 -1.72 -10.90 6.44
C ASP A 188 -1.09 -10.91 5.04
N TYR A 189 -1.87 -11.22 4.00
CA TYR A 189 -1.40 -11.13 2.63
C TYR A 189 -1.02 -9.72 2.21
N ALA A 190 -1.88 -8.75 2.49
CA ALA A 190 -1.60 -7.35 2.22
C ALA A 190 -0.34 -6.89 2.97
N LEU A 191 -0.19 -7.30 4.24
CA LEU A 191 0.97 -6.97 5.05
C LEU A 191 2.28 -7.51 4.47
N GLU A 192 2.32 -8.75 4.00
CA GLU A 192 3.52 -9.34 3.38
C GLU A 192 3.88 -8.67 2.04
N VAL A 193 2.87 -8.32 1.24
CA VAL A 193 3.08 -7.51 0.04
C VAL A 193 3.69 -6.16 0.41
N TRP A 194 3.08 -5.43 1.35
CA TRP A 194 3.62 -4.16 1.82
C TRP A 194 5.02 -4.29 2.37
N LYS A 195 5.32 -5.34 3.15
CA LYS A 195 6.67 -5.59 3.67
C LYS A 195 7.73 -5.66 2.58
N THR A 196 7.37 -6.09 1.38
CA THR A 196 8.32 -6.33 0.30
C THR A 196 8.24 -5.32 -0.84
N GLN A 197 7.20 -4.47 -0.87
CA GLN A 197 6.94 -3.48 -1.90
C GLN A 197 6.79 -2.08 -1.27
N PRO A 198 7.89 -1.31 -1.09
CA PRO A 198 7.88 -0.02 -0.39
C PRO A 198 7.05 1.08 -1.06
N LEU A 199 6.79 0.93 -2.36
CA LEU A 199 6.02 1.87 -3.18
C LEU A 199 4.57 1.40 -3.38
N ARG A 200 4.13 0.40 -2.62
CA ARG A 200 2.79 -0.15 -2.68
C ARG A 200 1.85 0.62 -1.77
N THR A 201 0.88 1.30 -2.37
CA THR A 201 -0.10 2.12 -1.65
C THR A 201 -1.34 1.33 -1.24
N PHE A 202 -1.77 0.38 -2.06
CA PHE A 202 -2.84 -0.55 -1.76
C PHE A 202 -2.61 -1.93 -2.39
N VAL A 203 -3.25 -2.96 -1.83
CA VAL A 203 -3.13 -4.35 -2.28
C VAL A 203 -4.50 -4.87 -2.74
N PRO A 204 -4.70 -5.10 -4.05
CA PRO A 204 -5.92 -5.71 -4.55
C PRO A 204 -5.87 -7.24 -4.38
N LEU A 205 -6.97 -7.79 -3.91
CA LEU A 205 -7.26 -9.21 -3.80
C LEU A 205 -8.58 -9.50 -4.50
N LEU A 206 -8.55 -10.45 -5.43
CA LEU A 206 -9.75 -11.01 -6.05
C LEU A 206 -10.23 -12.18 -5.19
N LEU A 207 -11.45 -12.10 -4.68
CA LEU A 207 -12.05 -13.15 -3.85
C LEU A 207 -13.22 -13.78 -4.61
N LEU A 208 -13.09 -15.06 -4.95
CA LEU A 208 -14.18 -15.84 -5.51
C LEU A 208 -14.88 -16.58 -4.38
N LEU A 209 -16.10 -16.15 -4.03
CA LEU A 209 -16.90 -16.76 -2.98
C LEU A 209 -18.15 -17.38 -3.61
N GLY A 210 -18.19 -18.71 -3.66
CA GLY A 210 -19.20 -19.39 -4.47
C GLY A 210 -19.08 -18.96 -5.94
N CYS A 211 -20.15 -18.40 -6.50
CA CYS A 211 -20.17 -17.97 -7.90
C CYS A 211 -19.81 -16.49 -8.11
N ASP A 212 -19.72 -15.73 -7.02
CA ASP A 212 -19.53 -14.29 -7.03
C ASP A 212 -18.06 -13.92 -6.88
N LEU A 213 -17.58 -13.08 -7.79
CA LEU A 213 -16.26 -12.48 -7.71
C LEU A 213 -16.35 -11.11 -7.03
N TYR A 214 -15.49 -10.91 -6.06
CA TYR A 214 -15.32 -9.66 -5.34
C TYR A 214 -13.92 -9.12 -5.57
N LEU A 215 -13.81 -7.79 -5.60
CA LEU A 215 -12.54 -7.09 -5.47
C LEU A 215 -12.47 -6.53 -4.05
N VAL A 216 -11.48 -7.01 -3.31
CA VAL A 216 -11.12 -6.51 -1.98
C VAL A 216 -9.83 -5.70 -2.12
N VAL A 217 -9.86 -4.43 -1.74
CA VAL A 217 -8.70 -3.53 -1.81
C VAL A 217 -8.27 -3.18 -0.41
N PHE A 218 -7.11 -3.67 0.00
CA PHE A 218 -6.50 -3.32 1.28
C PHE A 218 -5.71 -2.03 1.13
N THR A 219 -6.04 -1.03 1.95
CA THR A 219 -5.28 0.20 2.11
C THR A 219 -4.70 0.26 3.52
N ARG A 220 -3.80 1.21 3.77
CA ARG A 220 -3.25 1.38 5.13
C ARG A 220 -4.30 1.84 6.15
N ASN A 221 -5.44 2.36 5.69
CA ASN A 221 -6.52 2.85 6.55
C ASN A 221 -7.65 1.82 6.75
N GLY A 222 -7.61 0.68 6.06
CA GLY A 222 -8.66 -0.31 6.13
C GLY A 222 -8.74 -1.18 4.88
N TYR A 223 -9.93 -1.61 4.55
CA TYR A 223 -10.18 -2.30 3.29
C TYR A 223 -11.51 -1.86 2.67
N TYR A 224 -11.56 -1.89 1.36
CA TYR A 224 -12.78 -1.68 0.59
C TYR A 224 -13.14 -2.97 -0.12
N LYS A 225 -14.43 -3.19 -0.29
CA LYS A 225 -14.93 -4.33 -1.02
C LYS A 225 -15.96 -3.87 -2.02
N THR A 226 -15.93 -4.49 -3.19
CA THR A 226 -16.99 -4.36 -4.15
C THR A 226 -17.23 -5.67 -4.90
N THR A 227 -18.47 -5.87 -5.33
CA THR A 227 -18.86 -7.01 -6.16
C THR A 227 -18.47 -6.72 -7.61
N ILE A 228 -17.62 -7.58 -8.18
CA ILE A 228 -17.38 -7.61 -9.63
C ILE A 228 -18.62 -8.19 -10.30
N GLY A 229 -19.11 -9.32 -9.79
CA GLY A 229 -20.36 -9.93 -10.19
C GLY A 229 -20.21 -11.45 -10.25
N GLN A 230 -21.25 -12.11 -10.71
CA GLN A 230 -21.23 -13.54 -10.92
C GLN A 230 -20.29 -13.86 -12.09
N VAL A 231 -19.24 -14.64 -11.84
CA VAL A 231 -18.28 -15.07 -12.89
C VAL A 231 -18.36 -16.55 -13.19
N LEU A 232 -19.16 -17.30 -12.42
CA LEU A 232 -19.42 -18.71 -12.61
C LEU A 232 -20.92 -18.95 -12.55
N TYR A 233 -21.42 -19.89 -13.34
CA TYR A 233 -22.81 -20.32 -13.25
C TYR A 233 -22.88 -21.83 -13.02
N GLN A 234 -23.89 -22.23 -12.26
CA GLN A 234 -24.32 -23.62 -12.15
C GLN A 234 -25.42 -23.83 -13.19
N CYS A 235 -25.09 -24.44 -14.31
CA CYS A 235 -26.04 -24.64 -15.39
C CYS A 235 -26.99 -25.80 -15.04
N LYS A 236 -28.30 -25.54 -14.87
CA LYS A 236 -29.37 -26.56 -14.88
C LYS A 236 -30.29 -26.45 -16.12
N SER A 237 -30.16 -25.41 -16.94
CA SER A 237 -30.99 -25.12 -18.12
C SER A 237 -30.19 -24.40 -19.21
N ASP A 238 -30.77 -24.21 -20.40
CA ASP A 238 -30.11 -23.72 -21.63
C ASP A 238 -29.17 -22.52 -21.44
N ILE A 239 -27.93 -22.69 -21.92
CA ILE A 239 -26.75 -21.81 -21.84
C ILE A 239 -26.95 -20.35 -22.31
N PRO A 240 -27.85 -20.00 -23.27
CA PRO A 240 -27.90 -18.64 -23.81
C PRO A 240 -28.32 -17.53 -22.84
N SER A 241 -29.19 -17.81 -21.85
CA SER A 241 -29.71 -16.75 -20.97
C SER A 241 -28.75 -16.34 -19.87
N CYS A 242 -27.97 -17.28 -19.32
CA CYS A 242 -27.00 -17.00 -18.24
C CYS A 242 -25.76 -16.22 -18.71
N VAL A 243 -25.55 -16.10 -20.02
CA VAL A 243 -24.48 -15.29 -20.64
C VAL A 243 -24.60 -13.82 -20.29
N TYR A 244 -25.83 -13.31 -20.32
CA TYR A 244 -26.09 -11.89 -20.08
C TYR A 244 -25.81 -11.50 -18.63
N ASP A 245 -25.92 -12.43 -17.69
CA ASP A 245 -25.69 -12.18 -16.26
C ASP A 245 -24.20 -12.08 -15.90
N VAL A 246 -23.34 -12.83 -16.61
CA VAL A 246 -21.89 -12.89 -16.35
C VAL A 246 -21.11 -11.83 -17.14
N LEU A 247 -21.65 -11.38 -18.27
CA LEU A 247 -21.03 -10.42 -19.17
C LEU A 247 -20.54 -9.13 -18.45
N PRO A 248 -21.34 -8.45 -17.61
CA PRO A 248 -20.86 -7.27 -16.88
C PRO A 248 -19.70 -7.57 -15.92
N ALA A 249 -19.65 -8.76 -15.32
CA ALA A 249 -18.58 -9.18 -14.43
C ALA A 249 -17.27 -9.40 -15.21
N LEU A 250 -17.36 -10.01 -16.41
CA LEU A 250 -16.22 -10.18 -17.31
C LEU A 250 -15.66 -8.85 -17.80
N HIS A 251 -16.52 -7.88 -18.15
CA HIS A 251 -16.07 -6.54 -18.52
C HIS A 251 -15.27 -5.86 -17.40
N LYS A 252 -15.77 -5.92 -16.16
CA LYS A 252 -15.08 -5.37 -14.99
C LYS A 252 -13.78 -6.10 -14.70
N LEU A 253 -13.77 -7.44 -14.78
CA LEU A 253 -12.57 -8.24 -14.56
C LEU A 253 -11.51 -7.93 -15.62
N TRP A 254 -11.87 -7.89 -16.91
CA TRP A 254 -10.93 -7.58 -17.99
C TRP A 254 -10.36 -6.17 -17.87
N PHE A 255 -11.19 -5.18 -17.51
CA PHE A 255 -10.72 -3.84 -17.17
C PHE A 255 -9.64 -3.89 -16.08
N LEU A 256 -9.93 -4.52 -14.95
CA LEU A 256 -8.96 -4.62 -13.85
C LEU A 256 -7.66 -5.31 -14.26
N LEU A 257 -7.75 -6.36 -15.08
CA LEU A 257 -6.61 -7.13 -15.55
C LEU A 257 -5.81 -6.44 -16.66
N THR A 258 -6.30 -5.34 -17.23
CA THR A 258 -5.61 -4.54 -18.26
C THR A 258 -5.03 -3.25 -17.70
N LEU A 259 -5.43 -2.85 -16.49
CA LEU A 259 -4.85 -1.71 -15.79
C LEU A 259 -3.33 -1.87 -15.62
N PRO A 260 -2.52 -0.81 -15.81
CA PRO A 260 -1.10 -0.86 -15.52
C PRO A 260 -0.83 -0.91 -13.99
N PRO A 261 0.39 -1.31 -13.56
CA PRO A 261 0.76 -1.37 -12.14
C PRO A 261 0.42 -0.12 -11.32
N SER A 262 0.59 1.07 -11.92
CA SER A 262 0.26 2.35 -11.29
C SER A 262 -1.21 2.55 -10.96
N LYS A 263 -2.09 1.82 -11.63
CA LYS A 263 -3.54 1.83 -11.38
C LYS A 263 -4.00 0.70 -10.45
N ILE A 264 -3.09 -0.20 -10.05
CA ILE A 264 -3.34 -1.27 -9.07
C ILE A 264 -2.49 -1.11 -7.79
N GLY A 265 -2.08 0.12 -7.49
CA GLY A 265 -1.54 0.51 -6.20
C GLY A 265 -0.02 0.56 -6.12
N GLN A 266 0.69 0.51 -7.25
CA GLN A 266 2.14 0.59 -7.29
C GLN A 266 2.60 1.96 -7.81
N LEU A 267 3.28 2.80 -7.01
CA LEU A 267 3.66 4.15 -7.49
C LEU A 267 4.61 4.16 -8.69
N ASP A 268 5.50 3.16 -8.78
CA ASP A 268 6.41 3.02 -9.92
C ASP A 268 6.27 1.65 -10.61
N SER A 269 6.29 1.66 -11.94
CA SER A 269 6.03 0.45 -12.74
C SER A 269 7.15 -0.58 -12.69
N SER A 270 8.35 -0.19 -12.28
CA SER A 270 9.45 -1.11 -12.05
C SER A 270 9.28 -1.76 -10.68
N ILE A 271 9.50 -3.07 -10.64
CA ILE A 271 9.26 -3.85 -9.44
C ILE A 271 10.58 -4.56 -9.10
N HIS A 272 10.86 -4.61 -7.80
CA HIS A 272 12.10 -5.05 -7.17
C HIS A 272 12.73 -6.35 -7.73
N PRO A 273 14.04 -6.56 -7.47
CA PRO A 273 14.94 -5.66 -6.74
C PRO A 273 15.47 -4.52 -7.63
N PHE A 274 15.38 -3.28 -7.15
CA PHE A 274 16.05 -2.14 -7.77
C PHE A 274 17.42 -1.91 -7.12
N GLU A 275 18.47 -1.89 -7.95
CA GLU A 275 19.85 -1.60 -7.51
C GLU A 275 20.11 -0.09 -7.49
N TYR A 276 19.47 0.66 -8.38
CA TYR A 276 19.63 2.10 -8.48
C TYR A 276 18.27 2.79 -8.53
N VAL A 277 18.19 3.92 -7.85
CA VAL A 277 17.01 4.78 -7.80
C VAL A 277 17.43 6.21 -8.12
N ASP A 278 16.68 6.87 -8.97
CA ASP A 278 16.79 8.30 -9.27
C ASP A 278 15.58 9.02 -8.71
N ILE A 279 15.77 10.22 -8.17
CA ILE A 279 14.68 11.01 -7.58
C ILE A 279 14.64 12.34 -8.30
N LYS A 280 13.52 12.59 -8.99
CA LYS A 280 13.29 13.81 -9.76
C LYS A 280 12.19 14.62 -9.10
N SER A 281 12.30 15.95 -9.14
CA SER A 281 11.20 16.83 -8.77
C SER A 281 10.42 17.20 -10.03
N VAL A 282 9.12 16.89 -10.04
CA VAL A 282 8.21 17.22 -11.14
C VAL A 282 7.01 17.97 -10.54
N ALA A 283 6.87 19.25 -10.90
CA ALA A 283 5.77 20.11 -10.43
C ALA A 283 5.59 20.12 -8.89
N GLY A 284 6.69 20.08 -8.14
CA GLY A 284 6.67 20.11 -6.66
C GLY A 284 6.41 18.75 -6.01
N GLN A 285 6.18 17.68 -6.78
CA GLN A 285 6.15 16.31 -6.28
C GLN A 285 7.43 15.56 -6.65
N ALA A 286 7.89 14.70 -5.77
CA ALA A 286 9.02 13.84 -6.06
C ALA A 286 8.54 12.59 -6.83
N VAL A 287 9.28 12.24 -7.87
CA VAL A 287 9.09 11.03 -8.64
C VAL A 287 10.31 10.16 -8.41
N LEU A 288 10.07 8.96 -7.87
CA LEU A 288 11.09 7.94 -7.69
C LEU A 288 11.08 7.02 -8.91
N GLU A 289 12.17 7.04 -9.67
CA GLU A 289 12.37 6.22 -10.86
C GLU A 289 13.45 5.18 -10.56
N VAL A 290 13.17 3.90 -10.78
CA VAL A 290 14.22 2.88 -10.77
C VAL A 290 14.98 2.93 -12.08
N VAL A 291 16.31 2.93 -11.98
CA VAL A 291 17.19 2.98 -13.14
C VAL A 291 18.06 1.72 -13.19
N THR A 292 18.37 1.25 -14.39
CA THR A 292 19.18 0.03 -14.58
C THR A 292 20.69 0.30 -14.55
N PHE A 293 21.10 1.56 -14.68
CA PHE A 293 22.50 1.98 -14.70
C PHE A 293 22.70 3.21 -13.82
N PRO A 294 23.87 3.37 -13.19
CA PRO A 294 24.18 4.55 -12.39
C PRO A 294 24.10 5.82 -13.25
N ARG A 295 23.44 6.84 -12.71
CA ARG A 295 23.46 8.24 -13.17
C ARG A 295 24.14 9.09 -12.08
N ASP A 296 24.57 10.30 -12.41
CA ASP A 296 25.28 11.19 -11.47
C ASP A 296 24.51 11.44 -10.17
N SER A 297 23.18 11.51 -10.23
CA SER A 297 22.27 11.68 -9.08
C SER A 297 21.71 10.38 -8.50
N SER A 298 22.08 9.23 -9.05
CA SER A 298 21.46 7.95 -8.67
C SER A 298 21.91 7.48 -7.29
N ILE A 299 20.95 6.93 -6.54
CA ILE A 299 21.13 6.32 -5.23
C ILE A 299 21.30 4.82 -5.46
N LYS A 300 22.48 4.29 -5.14
CA LYS A 300 22.74 2.84 -5.21
C LYS A 300 22.24 2.16 -3.94
N ILE A 301 21.16 1.39 -4.05
CA ILE A 301 20.60 0.58 -2.97
C ILE A 301 21.49 -0.62 -2.71
N ARG A 302 21.78 -0.88 -1.43
CA ARG A 302 22.53 -2.06 -0.97
C ARG A 302 21.58 -3.02 -0.26
N ASP A 303 21.44 -2.83 1.04
CA ASP A 303 20.72 -3.74 1.92
C ASP A 303 19.47 -3.10 2.49
N ARG A 304 18.39 -3.86 2.57
CA ARG A 304 17.23 -3.47 3.37
C ARG A 304 17.55 -3.67 4.85
N ILE A 305 17.25 -2.66 5.67
CA ILE A 305 17.28 -2.78 7.13
C ILE A 305 15.91 -3.33 7.56
N PRO A 306 15.84 -4.55 8.15
CA PRO A 306 14.58 -5.13 8.60
C PRO A 306 13.92 -4.24 9.66
N GLN A 307 12.62 -4.04 9.51
CA GLN A 307 11.80 -3.27 10.46
C GLN A 307 10.50 -4.02 10.72
N ARG A 308 9.97 -3.89 11.95
CA ARG A 308 8.62 -4.36 12.24
C ARG A 308 7.64 -3.42 11.53
N MET A 309 6.80 -3.99 10.67
CA MET A 309 5.81 -3.22 9.93
C MET A 309 4.43 -3.46 10.52
N PRO A 310 3.80 -2.43 11.12
CA PRO A 310 2.42 -2.52 11.49
C PRO A 310 1.54 -2.44 10.23
N ILE A 311 0.34 -3.02 10.29
CA ILE A 311 -0.68 -2.85 9.26
C ILE A 311 -1.16 -1.39 9.25
N VAL A 312 -1.27 -0.80 10.45
CA VAL A 312 -1.86 0.52 10.73
C VAL A 312 -0.80 1.46 11.28
N GLY A 313 -0.89 2.74 10.94
CA GLY A 313 0.06 3.76 11.38
C GLY A 313 1.24 3.86 10.43
N ARG A 314 2.31 4.50 10.90
CA ARG A 314 3.49 4.77 10.08
C ARG A 314 4.16 3.45 9.69
N CYS A 315 4.43 3.27 8.40
CA CYS A 315 5.22 2.14 7.90
C CYS A 315 6.44 2.67 7.16
N ALA A 316 7.64 2.35 7.63
CA ALA A 316 8.89 2.82 7.04
C ALA A 316 9.75 1.67 6.51
N HIS A 317 10.19 1.81 5.27
CA HIS A 317 11.19 0.96 4.62
C HIS A 317 12.53 1.67 4.66
N LEU A 318 13.52 1.05 5.30
CA LEU A 318 14.88 1.58 5.42
C LEU A 318 15.83 0.78 4.55
N PHE A 319 16.66 1.47 3.79
CA PHE A 319 17.67 0.88 2.93
C PHE A 319 19.02 1.54 3.20
N LYS A 320 20.06 0.72 3.41
CA LYS A 320 21.44 1.16 3.26
C LYS A 320 21.69 1.44 1.78
N ALA A 321 22.31 2.56 1.49
CA ALA A 321 22.56 2.99 0.13
C ALA A 321 23.87 3.78 0.01
N ARG A 322 24.26 4.08 -1.23
CA ARG A 322 25.34 5.01 -1.56
C ARG A 322 24.79 6.15 -2.40
N TYR A 323 25.15 7.39 -2.06
CA TYR A 323 24.80 8.59 -2.80
C TYR A 323 25.98 9.55 -2.77
N ASP A 324 26.42 10.07 -3.92
CA ASP A 324 27.58 10.96 -4.02
C ASP A 324 28.81 10.44 -3.24
N ASN A 325 29.16 9.18 -3.50
CA ASN A 325 30.23 8.42 -2.82
C ASN A 325 30.11 8.26 -1.29
N LYS A 326 29.05 8.79 -0.65
CA LYS A 326 28.78 8.68 0.79
C LYS A 326 27.84 7.51 1.10
N ASP A 327 28.01 6.93 2.28
CA ASP A 327 27.06 5.96 2.83
C ASP A 327 25.86 6.70 3.42
N VAL A 328 24.67 6.32 2.98
CA VAL A 328 23.41 6.99 3.30
C VAL A 328 22.32 5.97 3.62
N ILE A 329 21.27 6.43 4.28
CA ILE A 329 20.02 5.69 4.48
C ILE A 329 18.94 6.32 3.60
N LEU A 330 18.32 5.51 2.75
CA LEU A 330 17.07 5.84 2.09
C LEU A 330 15.92 5.28 2.92
N LYS A 331 15.05 6.17 3.41
CA LYS A 331 13.81 5.84 4.10
C LYS A 331 12.64 6.15 3.16
N ILE A 332 11.76 5.18 2.91
CA ILE A 332 10.49 5.37 2.21
C ILE A 332 9.38 5.04 3.20
N SER A 333 8.51 6.00 3.50
CA SER A 333 7.48 5.85 4.53
C SER A 333 6.09 6.08 3.98
N SER A 334 5.14 5.22 4.37
CA SER A 334 3.72 5.52 4.32
C SER A 334 3.32 6.13 5.67
N THR A 335 2.91 7.40 5.66
CA THR A 335 2.59 8.17 6.88
C THR A 335 1.15 8.69 6.78
N PRO A 336 0.34 8.61 7.85
CA PRO A 336 -0.99 9.22 7.86
C PRO A 336 -0.96 10.71 7.48
N THR A 337 -1.91 11.16 6.65
CA THR A 337 -1.95 12.55 6.14
C THR A 337 -2.18 13.58 7.24
N ASN A 338 -2.79 13.18 8.35
CA ASN A 338 -3.02 14.01 9.53
C ASN A 338 -1.78 14.19 10.44
N ARG A 339 -0.59 13.79 9.99
CA ARG A 339 0.70 13.98 10.69
C ARG A 339 1.63 14.88 9.90
N LEU A 340 2.66 15.44 10.54
CA LEU A 340 3.73 16.14 9.81
C LEU A 340 4.66 15.15 9.08
N PRO A 341 5.11 15.46 7.84
CA PRO A 341 6.14 14.70 7.15
C PRO A 341 7.43 14.73 7.96
N GLU A 342 8.14 13.59 8.00
CA GLU A 342 9.40 13.54 8.76
C GLU A 342 10.46 14.48 8.16
N GLY A 343 10.52 14.58 6.83
CA GLY A 343 11.40 15.54 6.16
C GLY A 343 11.11 17.00 6.56
N ALA A 344 9.84 17.34 6.81
CA ALA A 344 9.44 18.66 7.26
C ALA A 344 9.97 18.97 8.67
N ILE A 345 10.00 17.95 9.56
CA ILE A 345 10.61 18.09 10.88
C ILE A 345 12.12 18.30 10.77
N TYR A 346 12.79 17.50 9.94
CA TYR A 346 14.23 17.67 9.73
C TYR A 346 14.58 19.03 9.12
N GLU A 347 13.73 19.59 8.27
CA GLU A 347 13.92 20.95 7.75
C GLU A 347 13.96 21.98 8.89
N VAL A 348 13.04 21.88 9.86
CA VAL A 348 13.02 22.75 11.04
C VAL A 348 14.25 22.52 11.92
N LEU A 349 14.59 21.26 12.20
CA LEU A 349 15.75 20.90 13.04
C LEU A 349 17.09 21.32 12.41
N ALA A 350 17.19 21.29 11.07
CA ALA A 350 18.40 21.66 10.33
C ALA A 350 18.56 23.18 10.14
N THR A 351 17.65 24.00 10.69
CA THR A 351 17.76 25.47 10.66
C THR A 351 19.11 25.90 11.21
N LYS A 352 19.78 26.82 10.50
CA LYS A 352 21.10 27.33 10.86
C LYS A 352 21.01 28.59 11.71
N GLY A 353 21.93 28.73 12.65
CA GLY A 353 22.18 29.94 13.41
C GLY A 353 22.84 31.04 12.57
N ILE A 354 23.10 32.18 13.21
CA ILE A 354 23.70 33.37 12.56
C ILE A 354 25.10 33.08 12.02
N ASP A 355 25.85 32.20 12.68
CA ASP A 355 27.18 31.75 12.29
C ASP A 355 27.18 30.63 11.24
N GLY A 356 26.00 30.22 10.76
CA GLY A 356 25.84 29.13 9.80
C GLY A 356 25.94 27.71 10.41
N SER A 357 26.13 27.59 11.73
CA SER A 357 26.10 26.31 12.43
C SER A 357 24.66 25.79 12.58
N PRO A 358 24.42 24.47 12.60
CA PRO A 358 23.08 23.92 12.83
C PRO A 358 22.62 24.23 14.27
N LEU A 359 21.38 24.70 14.44
CA LEU A 359 20.81 25.01 15.76
C LEU A 359 20.61 23.76 16.62
N VAL A 360 20.44 22.60 15.98
CA VAL A 360 20.29 21.31 16.65
C VAL A 360 21.44 20.39 16.24
N SER A 361 22.26 20.03 17.21
CA SER A 361 23.33 19.07 17.09
C SER A 361 22.82 17.63 17.29
N GLY A 362 23.61 16.63 16.87
CA GLY A 362 23.25 15.22 17.08
C GLY A 362 22.02 14.74 16.30
N ILE A 363 21.66 15.39 15.19
CA ILE A 363 20.72 14.86 14.18
C ILE A 363 21.49 14.41 12.92
N PRO A 364 20.97 13.46 12.12
CA PRO A 364 21.54 13.12 10.82
C PRO A 364 21.53 14.30 9.87
N GLN A 365 22.54 14.41 9.02
CA GLN A 365 22.45 15.27 7.84
C GLN A 365 21.40 14.71 6.87
N VAL A 366 20.47 15.55 6.43
CA VAL A 366 19.52 15.22 5.36
C VAL A 366 20.06 15.72 4.02
N TYR A 367 20.18 14.83 3.05
CA TYR A 367 20.63 15.16 1.69
C TYR A 367 19.45 15.51 0.77
N SER A 368 18.33 14.81 0.93
CA SER A 368 17.12 15.04 0.14
C SER A 368 15.90 14.46 0.84
N SER A 369 14.73 15.05 0.62
CA SER A 369 13.45 14.55 1.13
C SER A 369 12.31 15.13 0.32
N GLY A 370 11.18 14.42 0.28
CA GLY A 370 10.00 14.91 -0.42
C GLY A 370 8.83 13.92 -0.39
N ILE A 371 7.73 14.33 -1.02
CA ILE A 371 6.51 13.52 -1.09
C ILE A 371 6.41 12.84 -2.46
N LEU A 372 6.26 11.51 -2.45
CA LEU A 372 6.03 10.66 -3.62
C LEU A 372 4.55 10.56 -3.97
N ALA A 373 3.67 10.59 -2.97
CA ALA A 373 2.22 10.65 -3.14
C ALA A 373 1.57 11.36 -1.95
N ASN A 374 0.78 12.41 -2.19
CA ASN A 374 0.26 13.30 -1.14
C ASN A 374 -0.92 12.71 -0.34
N ASP A 375 -1.83 11.99 -1.00
CA ASP A 375 -2.97 11.36 -0.33
C ASP A 375 -3.41 10.12 -1.11
N VAL A 376 -3.16 8.97 -0.51
CA VAL A 376 -3.60 7.65 -0.98
C VAL A 376 -4.40 7.01 0.15
N ASP A 377 -5.66 7.41 0.22
CA ASP A 377 -6.64 6.97 1.22
C ASP A 377 -6.25 7.28 2.68
N GLY A 378 -5.92 8.55 2.94
CA GLY A 378 -5.56 9.03 4.28
C GLY A 378 -4.08 8.81 4.64
N TYR A 379 -3.28 8.34 3.68
CA TYR A 379 -1.84 8.15 3.83
C TYR A 379 -1.08 8.87 2.72
N ARG A 380 0.04 9.50 3.06
CA ARG A 380 1.04 9.96 2.10
C ARG A 380 2.18 8.95 2.00
N VAL A 381 2.84 8.91 0.86
CA VAL A 381 4.12 8.22 0.70
C VAL A 381 5.21 9.27 0.56
N GLU A 382 6.20 9.24 1.44
CA GLU A 382 7.31 10.18 1.51
C GLU A 382 8.65 9.44 1.46
N TYR A 383 9.70 10.13 1.01
CA TYR A 383 11.06 9.63 1.09
C TYR A 383 11.98 10.60 1.86
N LEU A 384 13.03 10.03 2.44
CA LEU A 384 14.06 10.76 3.15
C LEU A 384 15.42 10.08 2.88
N LEU A 385 16.37 10.84 2.34
CA LEU A 385 17.74 10.43 2.10
C LEU A 385 18.64 11.15 3.11
N MET A 386 19.24 10.39 4.02
CA MET A 386 19.98 10.93 5.16
C MET A 386 21.30 10.22 5.39
N GLU A 387 22.17 10.82 6.19
CA GLU A 387 23.42 10.24 6.66
C GLU A 387 23.22 8.86 7.30
N ASP A 388 24.10 7.91 6.99
CA ASP A 388 24.18 6.67 7.77
C ASP A 388 24.80 6.96 9.14
N CYS A 389 23.97 6.91 10.19
CA CYS A 389 24.35 7.15 11.59
C CYS A 389 24.91 5.91 12.32
N GLY A 390 25.21 4.82 11.63
CA GLY A 390 25.86 3.64 12.21
C GLY A 390 24.88 2.65 12.84
N THR A 391 25.17 2.22 14.07
CA THR A 391 24.40 1.17 14.77
C THR A 391 23.57 1.76 15.90
N THR A 392 22.48 1.08 16.28
CA THR A 392 21.68 1.47 17.45
C THR A 392 22.53 1.43 18.73
N ILE A 393 22.14 2.23 19.73
CA ILE A 393 22.83 2.29 21.02
C ILE A 393 22.94 0.91 21.68
N VAL A 394 21.88 0.09 21.58
CA VAL A 394 21.86 -1.29 22.13
C VAL A 394 22.98 -2.11 21.50
N LYS A 395 22.99 -2.20 20.17
CA LYS A 395 23.99 -2.98 19.44
C LYS A 395 25.41 -2.47 19.69
N HIS A 396 25.59 -1.15 19.74
CA HIS A 396 26.89 -0.55 20.01
C HIS A 396 27.46 -0.98 21.36
N PHE A 397 26.66 -0.92 22.44
CA PHE A 397 27.13 -1.34 23.76
C PHE A 397 27.26 -2.84 23.93
N ASP A 398 26.46 -3.63 23.22
CA ASP A 398 26.64 -5.08 23.15
C ASP A 398 27.99 -5.43 22.49
N ASP A 399 28.31 -4.80 21.35
CA ASP A 399 29.59 -4.98 20.66
C ASP A 399 30.79 -4.60 21.57
N LEU A 400 30.68 -3.54 22.39
CA LEU A 400 31.73 -3.15 23.33
C LEU A 400 31.93 -4.19 24.45
N ARG A 401 30.84 -4.78 24.96
CA ARG A 401 30.88 -5.84 25.98
C ARG A 401 31.48 -7.13 25.42
N GLU A 402 31.08 -7.52 24.21
CA GLU A 402 31.63 -8.70 23.52
C GLU A 402 33.14 -8.56 23.27
N LYS A 403 33.59 -7.35 22.93
CA LYS A 403 35.01 -7.00 22.78
C LYS A 403 35.76 -6.87 24.12
N LYS A 404 35.12 -7.16 25.25
CA LYS A 404 35.67 -7.10 26.62
C LYS A 404 36.35 -5.76 26.94
N ARG A 405 35.76 -4.65 26.48
CA ARG A 405 36.28 -3.31 26.82
C ARG A 405 36.19 -3.08 28.34
N PRO A 406 37.13 -2.34 28.93
CA PRO A 406 37.10 -2.05 30.36
C PRO A 406 35.79 -1.35 30.77
N ALA A 407 35.20 -1.77 31.89
CA ALA A 407 33.93 -1.22 32.38
C ALA A 407 33.95 0.31 32.54
N ALA A 408 35.08 0.87 32.99
CA ALA A 408 35.27 2.31 33.13
C ALA A 408 35.17 3.07 31.79
N GLU A 409 35.65 2.46 30.70
CA GLU A 409 35.56 3.05 29.37
C GLU A 409 34.12 3.02 28.84
N ILE A 410 33.44 1.87 28.99
CA ILE A 410 32.03 1.70 28.63
C ILE A 410 31.17 2.72 29.39
N ALA A 411 31.41 2.91 30.70
CA ALA A 411 30.69 3.89 31.52
C ALA A 411 30.92 5.33 31.05
N ARG A 412 32.15 5.68 30.65
CA ARG A 412 32.47 7.01 30.09
C ARG A 412 31.75 7.25 28.77
N GLU A 413 31.71 6.26 27.88
CA GLU A 413 31.02 6.37 26.60
C GLU A 413 29.50 6.46 26.78
N ALA A 414 28.92 5.69 27.70
CA ALA A 414 27.52 5.79 28.07
C ALA A 414 27.18 7.19 28.62
N LYS A 415 28.01 7.74 29.50
CA LYS A 415 27.85 9.11 30.01
C LYS A 415 27.85 10.13 28.86
N ASN A 416 28.82 10.05 27.95
CA ASN A 416 28.92 10.97 26.80
C ASN A 416 27.71 10.86 25.88
N CYS A 417 27.23 9.64 25.63
CA CYS A 417 26.02 9.39 24.84
C CYS A 417 24.79 10.04 25.47
N VAL A 418 24.57 9.85 26.78
CA VAL A 418 23.42 10.45 27.49
C VAL A 418 23.48 11.97 27.42
N LEU A 419 24.64 12.58 27.65
CA LEU A 419 24.81 14.03 27.55
C LEU A 419 24.50 14.54 26.14
N SER A 420 24.98 13.85 25.10
CA SER A 420 24.71 14.23 23.71
C SER A 420 23.21 14.13 23.37
N VAL A 421 22.51 13.08 23.82
CA VAL A 421 21.07 12.93 23.60
C VAL A 421 20.30 14.04 24.32
N MET A 422 20.64 14.32 25.58
CA MET A 422 19.99 15.40 26.34
C MET A 422 20.18 16.76 25.66
N GLN A 423 21.38 17.02 25.16
CA GLN A 423 21.68 18.24 24.43
C GLN A 423 20.85 18.35 23.15
N THR A 424 20.83 17.32 22.30
CA THR A 424 20.01 17.30 21.07
C THR A 424 18.53 17.54 21.36
N LEU A 425 17.97 16.92 22.41
CA LEU A 425 16.57 17.10 22.77
C LEU A 425 16.28 18.50 23.33
N ALA A 426 17.20 19.08 24.09
CA ALA A 426 17.07 20.45 24.60
C ALA A 426 17.11 21.47 23.46
N GLU A 427 18.05 21.30 22.52
CA GLU A 427 18.16 22.14 21.31
C GLU A 427 16.93 22.00 20.41
N ALA A 428 16.44 20.77 20.18
CA ALA A 428 15.19 20.54 19.46
C ALA A 428 13.99 21.25 20.12
N ARG A 429 13.92 21.24 21.45
CA ARG A 429 12.88 21.94 22.20
C ARG A 429 12.96 23.46 22.03
N HIS A 430 14.17 24.03 21.88
CA HIS A 430 14.38 25.46 21.61
C HIS A 430 13.88 25.88 20.21
N VAL A 431 13.88 24.95 19.25
CA VAL A 431 13.22 25.15 17.94
C VAL A 431 11.79 24.61 17.90
N ASN A 432 11.16 24.46 19.07
CA ASN A 432 9.77 24.03 19.26
C ASN A 432 9.42 22.63 18.74
N VAL A 433 10.40 21.72 18.64
CA VAL A 433 10.17 20.33 18.26
C VAL A 433 10.26 19.41 19.49
N ILE A 434 9.30 18.50 19.67
CA ILE A 434 9.39 17.37 20.60
C ILE A 434 9.43 16.06 19.81
N HIS A 435 10.35 15.16 20.12
CA HIS A 435 10.50 13.86 19.46
C HIS A 435 9.32 12.89 19.64
N ARG A 436 8.78 12.80 20.87
CA ARG A 436 7.69 11.92 21.34
C ARG A 436 7.92 10.41 21.29
N ASP A 437 8.88 9.92 20.52
CA ASP A 437 9.22 8.50 20.45
C ASP A 437 10.70 8.24 20.78
N ILE A 438 11.17 8.65 21.96
CA ILE A 438 12.56 8.37 22.33
C ILE A 438 12.69 6.96 22.88
N SER A 439 13.54 6.16 22.25
CA SER A 439 13.80 4.77 22.61
C SER A 439 15.24 4.40 22.27
N ALA A 440 15.72 3.27 22.78
CA ALA A 440 17.05 2.78 22.42
C ALA A 440 17.18 2.42 20.93
N GLY A 441 16.07 2.18 20.22
CA GLY A 441 16.07 1.99 18.76
C GLY A 441 16.33 3.29 17.99
N ASN A 442 15.98 4.43 18.57
CA ASN A 442 16.02 5.76 17.94
C ASN A 442 17.26 6.58 18.35
N ILE A 443 18.25 5.93 18.94
CA ILE A 443 19.57 6.49 19.22
C ILE A 443 20.61 5.65 18.48
N ALA A 444 21.41 6.31 17.63
CA ALA A 444 22.45 5.67 16.84
C ALA A 444 23.84 6.23 17.17
N ILE A 445 24.87 5.40 17.01
CA ILE A 445 26.26 5.77 17.26
C ILE A 445 27.11 5.40 16.04
N LYS A 446 27.93 6.35 15.59
CA LYS A 446 28.94 6.15 14.55
C LYS A 446 30.19 6.95 14.87
N ASN A 447 31.33 6.28 14.86
CA ASN A 447 32.65 6.91 15.09
C ASN A 447 32.68 7.77 16.37
N GLY A 448 32.05 7.31 17.44
CA GLY A 448 31.96 8.01 18.73
C GLY A 448 30.96 9.18 18.78
N ARG A 449 30.30 9.52 17.66
CA ARG A 449 29.23 10.53 17.62
C ARG A 449 27.87 9.87 17.85
N THR A 450 27.06 10.50 18.68
CA THR A 450 25.68 10.08 19.00
C THR A 450 24.68 10.86 18.16
N TYR A 451 23.65 10.17 17.69
CA TYR A 451 22.58 10.73 16.86
C TYR A 451 21.20 10.34 17.42
N VAL A 452 20.27 11.30 17.44
CA VAL A 452 18.84 11.06 17.64
C VAL A 452 18.16 10.99 16.27
N ILE A 453 17.54 9.85 15.97
CA ILE A 453 16.96 9.53 14.66
C ILE A 453 15.46 9.18 14.80
N ASP A 454 14.78 9.08 13.67
CA ASP A 454 13.34 8.75 13.58
C ASP A 454 12.42 9.79 14.22
N TRP A 455 12.47 11.01 13.68
CA TRP A 455 11.60 12.11 14.08
C TRP A 455 10.19 12.00 13.46
N GLY A 456 9.82 10.81 12.98
CA GLY A 456 8.56 10.58 12.27
C GLY A 456 7.30 10.72 13.13
N TYR A 457 7.47 10.73 14.46
CA TYR A 457 6.44 10.99 15.45
C TYR A 457 6.56 12.35 16.11
N ALA A 458 7.51 13.18 15.69
CA ALA A 458 7.75 14.46 16.32
C ALA A 458 6.54 15.40 16.21
N LYS A 459 6.48 16.37 17.11
CA LYS A 459 5.46 17.41 17.14
C LYS A 459 6.11 18.78 17.17
N LEU A 460 5.60 19.68 16.33
CA LEU A 460 5.85 21.10 16.42
C LEU A 460 4.89 21.70 17.48
N LEU A 461 5.44 22.31 18.52
CA LEU A 461 4.68 22.73 19.71
C LEU A 461 3.90 24.03 19.54
N CYS A 462 4.37 24.95 18.71
CA CYS A 462 3.65 26.16 18.39
C CYS A 462 3.15 26.08 16.95
N PRO A 463 1.82 26.04 16.75
CA PRO A 463 1.22 26.43 15.49
C PRO A 463 1.32 27.96 15.28
N PRO A 464 1.15 28.44 14.04
CA PRO A 464 1.36 29.80 13.49
C PRO A 464 1.11 31.10 14.26
N ASN A 465 0.31 31.08 15.34
CA ASN A 465 -0.43 32.25 15.79
C ASN A 465 0.03 32.82 17.14
N GLU A 466 1.02 32.23 17.80
CA GLU A 466 1.62 32.83 18.99
C GLU A 466 2.91 33.56 18.63
N PRO A 467 3.05 34.86 18.99
CA PRO A 467 4.32 35.56 18.84
C PRO A 467 5.35 34.91 19.76
N LEU A 468 6.22 34.10 19.18
CA LEU A 468 7.35 33.49 19.87
C LEU A 468 8.40 34.57 20.17
N ASP A 469 8.69 34.76 21.46
CA ASP A 469 9.60 35.80 21.94
C ASP A 469 11.10 35.48 21.71
N THR A 470 11.40 34.38 21.02
CA THR A 470 12.78 33.98 20.68
C THR A 470 13.34 34.79 19.49
N VAL A 471 14.55 35.32 19.66
CA VAL A 471 15.31 36.13 18.68
C VAL A 471 15.42 35.47 17.29
N ILE A 472 15.45 34.14 17.20
CA ILE A 472 15.51 33.38 15.95
C ILE A 472 14.23 33.55 15.12
N PHE A 473 13.06 33.60 15.77
CA PHE A 473 11.77 33.78 15.10
C PHE A 473 11.41 35.25 14.86
N LYS A 474 12.04 36.23 15.54
CA LYS A 474 11.90 37.65 15.17
C LYS A 474 12.42 37.93 13.73
N ARG A 475 13.36 37.12 13.22
CA ARG A 475 13.81 37.16 11.82
C ARG A 475 12.83 36.46 10.86
N LEU A 476 12.24 35.33 11.25
CA LEU A 476 11.17 34.65 10.50
C LEU A 476 9.84 35.43 10.53
N ASN A 477 9.62 36.29 11.54
CA ASN A 477 8.37 37.03 11.74
C ASN A 477 8.11 38.13 10.69
N ALA A 478 9.15 38.70 10.07
CA ALA A 478 8.97 39.59 8.92
C ALA A 478 8.49 38.84 7.65
N GLU A 479 8.64 37.51 7.63
CA GLU A 479 8.30 36.58 6.54
C GLU A 479 7.29 35.50 7.02
N HIS A 480 6.57 35.72 8.12
CA HIS A 480 5.89 34.63 8.84
C HIS A 480 4.71 34.02 8.07
N LYS A 481 3.96 34.85 7.34
CA LYS A 481 2.85 34.38 6.48
C LYS A 481 3.36 33.64 5.23
N THR A 482 4.49 34.07 4.67
CA THR A 482 5.12 33.40 3.54
C THR A 482 5.72 32.07 3.97
N PHE A 483 6.46 32.01 5.09
CA PHE A 483 7.02 30.76 5.59
C PHE A 483 5.95 29.67 5.78
N GLN A 484 4.80 29.99 6.37
CA GLN A 484 3.74 28.99 6.61
C GLN A 484 3.08 28.51 5.33
N THR A 485 2.75 29.44 4.43
CA THR A 485 2.11 29.13 3.16
C THR A 485 3.08 28.35 2.28
N ASP A 486 4.35 28.73 2.26
CA ASP A 486 5.39 28.09 1.46
C ASP A 486 5.79 26.74 2.03
N PHE A 487 5.89 26.60 3.36
CA PHE A 487 6.17 25.34 4.04
C PHE A 487 5.01 24.36 3.86
N ALA A 488 3.76 24.81 4.08
CA ALA A 488 2.58 23.99 3.86
C ALA A 488 2.44 23.57 2.40
N ALA A 489 2.59 24.52 1.46
CA ALA A 489 2.51 24.23 0.04
C ALA A 489 3.58 23.24 -0.41
N ARG A 490 4.82 23.41 0.06
CA ARG A 490 5.94 22.50 -0.24
C ARG A 490 5.68 21.08 0.25
N TRP A 491 5.12 20.94 1.44
CA TRP A 491 4.88 19.66 2.09
C TRP A 491 3.45 19.11 1.87
N GLY A 492 2.64 19.80 1.07
CA GLY A 492 1.24 19.44 0.83
C GLY A 492 0.38 19.38 2.09
N LEU A 493 0.65 20.24 3.07
CA LEU A 493 0.01 20.23 4.38
C LEU A 493 -1.29 21.01 4.40
N ASP A 494 -2.30 20.39 4.97
CA ASP A 494 -3.50 21.05 5.45
C ASP A 494 -3.39 21.16 6.97
N TRP A 495 -2.97 22.33 7.46
CA TRP A 495 -2.72 22.57 8.89
C TRP A 495 -3.93 22.25 9.77
N ASP A 496 -5.15 22.45 9.26
CA ASP A 496 -6.39 22.18 9.99
C ASP A 496 -6.61 20.67 10.19
N LYS A 497 -5.97 19.84 9.35
CA LYS A 497 -6.02 18.37 9.44
C LYS A 497 -4.84 17.76 10.19
N VAL A 498 -3.78 18.52 10.49
CA VAL A 498 -2.62 18.00 11.24
C VAL A 498 -3.02 17.84 12.71
N THR A 499 -3.30 16.60 13.11
CA THR A 499 -3.71 16.28 14.47
C THR A 499 -2.52 16.12 15.41
N SER A 500 -2.68 16.57 16.65
CA SER A 500 -1.64 16.49 17.67
C SER A 500 -1.65 15.21 18.51
N THR A 501 -2.71 14.41 18.42
CA THR A 501 -2.92 13.19 19.20
C THR A 501 -2.84 11.95 18.33
N GLU A 502 -2.19 10.92 18.85
CA GLU A 502 -2.21 9.61 18.24
C GLU A 502 -3.51 8.91 18.63
N ILE A 503 -4.51 8.95 17.75
CA ILE A 503 -5.68 8.08 17.89
C ILE A 503 -5.29 6.72 17.29
N ALA A 504 -4.59 5.90 18.06
CA ALA A 504 -4.38 4.51 17.72
C ALA A 504 -5.70 3.77 17.96
N LYS A 505 -6.52 3.66 16.92
CA LYS A 505 -7.53 2.61 16.83
C LYS A 505 -7.16 1.76 15.63
N ASP A 506 -7.06 0.46 15.81
CA ASP A 506 -6.90 -0.48 14.71
C ASP A 506 -8.20 -0.49 13.88
N PRO A 507 -8.23 0.03 12.63
CA PRO A 507 -9.41 0.01 11.78
C PRO A 507 -9.84 -1.39 11.33
N PHE A 508 -8.96 -2.41 11.43
CA PHE A 508 -9.26 -3.78 10.99
C PHE A 508 -9.91 -4.60 12.10
N THR A 509 -9.45 -4.44 13.34
CA THR A 509 -9.94 -5.21 14.50
C THR A 509 -10.81 -4.39 15.45
N GLY A 510 -10.77 -3.07 15.35
CA GLY A 510 -11.50 -2.15 16.24
C GLY A 510 -10.88 -1.99 17.62
N THR A 511 -9.72 -2.59 17.90
CA THR A 511 -9.03 -2.48 19.21
C THR A 511 -8.16 -1.23 19.29
N SER A 512 -8.22 -0.55 20.43
CA SER A 512 -7.32 0.55 20.81
C SER A 512 -6.00 0.04 21.38
#